data_AF-A0A931UUM1-F1
#
_entry.id   AF-A0A931UUM1-F1
#
_cell.length_a   1.000
_cell.length_b   1.000
_cell.length_c   1.000
_cell.angle_alpha   90.00
_cell.angle_beta   90.00
_cell.angle_gamma   90.00
#
_symmetry.space_group_name_H-M   'P 1'
#
loop_
_entity.id
_entity.type
_entity.pdbx_description
1 polymer ?
#
loop_
_entity_poly.entity_id
_entity_poly.type
_entity_poly.pdbx_seq_one_letter_code
_entity_poly.pdbx_strand_id
1 'polypeptide(L)'
;MRALLVVLLLLGCTRRDAAKIGPVAEGAADGKPAPTGLAEVRTRQDITRLDGQRAIVVGRYDVELVSAHKKGGRLTSIVLADGTHVYRAYGPIKAELGFVNRHVRATGKITSGPPDPMMQSVGGPHVALEHLELEEGGQPPPASTLPTPPLASTEAELLPHSGRWIALHGAVDTITVTSAPWATVAVRLSDGKRVYVESAYEPEWTPLVGKAVTAIGVIRKDDAAHALMLGGSGSPCVGREPRCGMDGA
;
A
#
# COMPACT_ATOMS: atom_id res chain seq x y z
N MET A 1 32.39 57.51 12.92
CA MET A 1 31.37 56.51 13.33
C MET A 1 30.21 56.61 12.35
N ARG A 2 30.03 55.62 11.47
CA ARG A 2 28.88 55.52 10.54
C ARG A 2 28.08 54.28 10.95
N ALA A 3 26.81 54.49 11.33
CA ALA A 3 25.89 53.41 11.63
C ALA A 3 25.30 52.87 10.32
N LEU A 4 25.46 51.57 10.10
CA LEU A 4 24.91 50.84 8.96
C LEU A 4 23.52 50.33 9.36
N LEU A 5 22.47 50.88 8.75
CA LEU A 5 21.09 50.44 8.94
C LEU A 5 20.82 49.26 8.01
N VAL A 6 20.77 48.04 8.54
CA VAL A 6 20.40 46.83 7.79
C VAL A 6 18.89 46.65 7.90
N VAL A 7 18.17 46.88 6.80
CA VAL A 7 16.74 46.58 6.68
C VAL A 7 16.60 45.12 6.26
N LEU A 8 16.18 44.24 7.18
CA LEU A 8 15.76 42.87 6.85
C LEU A 8 14.37 42.92 6.19
N LEU A 9 14.34 42.68 4.88
CA LEU A 9 13.10 42.37 4.15
C LEU A 9 12.70 40.92 4.46
N LEU A 10 11.77 40.76 5.40
CA LEU A 10 11.04 39.51 5.62
C LEU A 10 10.07 39.32 4.44
N LEU A 11 10.51 38.59 3.41
CA LEU A 11 9.64 38.02 2.40
C LEU A 11 8.72 37.00 3.08
N GLY A 12 7.52 37.45 3.40
CA GLY A 12 6.45 36.61 3.92
C GLY A 12 6.19 35.46 2.96
N CYS A 13 6.48 34.24 3.40
CA CYS A 13 5.89 33.05 2.84
C CYS A 13 4.37 33.14 3.08
N THR A 14 3.64 33.58 2.08
CA THR A 14 2.18 33.52 2.09
C THR A 14 1.79 32.05 2.19
N ARG A 15 1.31 31.65 3.37
CA ARG A 15 0.56 30.41 3.57
C ARG A 15 -0.59 30.46 2.54
N ARG A 16 -0.45 29.74 1.44
CA ARG A 16 -1.60 29.45 0.58
C ARG A 16 -2.55 28.64 1.43
N ASP A 17 -3.71 29.23 1.70
CA ASP A 17 -4.80 28.62 2.43
C ASP A 17 -5.08 27.22 1.86
N ALA A 18 -4.84 26.20 2.69
CA ALA A 18 -5.27 24.82 2.46
C ALA A 18 -6.81 24.68 2.41
N ALA A 19 -7.55 25.79 2.49
CA ALA A 19 -9.01 25.86 2.47
C ALA A 19 -9.63 25.80 1.06
N LYS A 20 -8.84 25.68 -0.02
CA LYS A 20 -9.34 25.57 -1.41
C LYS A 20 -9.19 24.20 -2.05
N ILE A 21 -8.79 23.19 -1.29
CA ILE A 21 -9.03 21.81 -1.71
C ILE A 21 -10.41 21.46 -1.18
N GLY A 22 -11.44 21.71 -1.99
CA GLY A 22 -12.77 21.17 -1.71
C GLY A 22 -12.67 19.66 -1.47
N PRO A 23 -13.59 19.06 -0.70
CA PRO A 23 -13.61 17.62 -0.54
C PRO A 23 -13.51 17.00 -1.95
N VAL A 24 -12.53 16.11 -2.16
CA VAL A 24 -12.63 15.17 -3.28
C VAL A 24 -13.96 14.52 -3.03
N ALA A 25 -14.96 14.86 -3.85
CA ALA A 25 -16.28 14.29 -3.71
C ALA A 25 -16.06 12.79 -3.56
N GLU A 26 -16.56 12.21 -2.48
CA GLU A 26 -16.82 10.78 -2.44
C GLU A 26 -17.83 10.55 -3.56
N GLY A 27 -17.30 10.46 -4.79
CA GLY A 27 -18.01 10.20 -6.00
C GLY A 27 -18.48 8.78 -5.84
N ALA A 28 -19.63 8.66 -5.19
CA ALA A 28 -20.53 7.56 -5.41
C ALA A 28 -20.50 7.25 -6.90
N ALA A 29 -20.38 5.96 -7.21
CA ALA A 29 -20.70 5.42 -8.50
C ALA A 29 -22.12 5.90 -8.88
N ASP A 30 -22.22 7.07 -9.49
CA ASP A 30 -23.33 7.39 -10.39
C ASP A 30 -23.36 6.17 -11.30
N GLY A 31 -24.40 5.34 -11.24
CA GLY A 31 -24.55 4.11 -12.02
C GLY A 31 -24.62 4.33 -13.54
N LYS A 32 -23.96 5.38 -14.05
CA LYS A 32 -23.65 5.61 -15.44
C LYS A 32 -22.75 4.46 -15.91
N PRO A 33 -23.12 3.80 -17.02
CA PRO A 33 -22.30 2.76 -17.59
C PRO A 33 -20.90 3.29 -17.90
N ALA A 34 -19.90 2.42 -17.73
CA ALA A 34 -18.53 2.74 -18.10
C ALA A 34 -18.48 3.26 -19.55
N PRO A 35 -17.78 4.36 -19.84
CA PRO A 35 -17.60 4.85 -21.20
C PRO A 35 -16.96 3.76 -22.06
N THR A 36 -17.58 3.45 -23.19
CA THR A 36 -17.02 2.49 -24.16
C THR A 36 -15.93 3.15 -25.00
N GLY A 37 -14.90 2.37 -25.40
CA GLY A 37 -13.86 2.82 -26.34
C GLY A 37 -12.66 3.57 -25.74
N LEU A 38 -12.55 3.66 -24.40
CA LEU A 38 -11.33 4.15 -23.76
C LEU A 38 -10.19 3.12 -23.86
N ALA A 39 -8.95 3.61 -23.99
CA ALA A 39 -7.77 2.77 -23.98
C ALA A 39 -7.55 2.12 -22.60
N GLU A 40 -7.04 0.90 -22.59
CA GLU A 40 -6.71 0.19 -21.35
C GLU A 40 -5.26 0.44 -20.91
N VAL A 41 -5.07 0.52 -19.60
CA VAL A 41 -3.78 0.59 -18.90
C VAL A 41 -3.60 -0.73 -18.15
N ARG A 42 -2.65 -1.56 -18.60
CA ARG A 42 -2.33 -2.87 -18.00
C ARG A 42 -0.89 -3.00 -17.55
N THR A 43 -0.04 -2.06 -17.96
CA THR A 43 1.41 -2.04 -17.66
C THR A 43 1.89 -0.63 -17.36
N ARG A 44 3.10 -0.50 -16.83
CA ARG A 44 3.81 0.77 -16.66
C ARG A 44 3.99 1.52 -17.98
N GLN A 45 4.23 0.81 -19.07
CA GLN A 45 4.40 1.42 -20.38
C GLN A 45 3.11 2.12 -20.84
N ASP A 46 1.94 1.54 -20.53
CA ASP A 46 0.66 2.17 -20.82
C ASP A 46 0.44 3.46 -20.03
N ILE A 47 0.88 3.49 -18.76
CA ILE A 47 0.82 4.70 -17.92
C ILE A 47 1.58 5.85 -18.59
N THR A 48 2.82 5.61 -19.04
CA THR A 48 3.62 6.64 -19.71
C THR A 48 2.98 7.08 -21.02
N ARG A 49 2.41 6.15 -21.79
CA ARG A 49 1.75 6.44 -23.08
C ARG A 49 0.45 7.24 -22.91
N LEU A 50 -0.28 7.02 -21.81
CA LEU A 50 -1.60 7.59 -21.54
C LEU A 50 -1.56 8.64 -20.41
N ASP A 51 -0.38 9.18 -20.10
CA ASP A 51 -0.21 10.16 -19.03
C ASP A 51 -1.07 11.41 -19.28
N GLY A 52 -1.78 11.84 -18.23
CA GLY A 52 -2.75 12.93 -18.27
C GLY A 52 -4.06 12.60 -18.99
N GLN A 53 -4.22 11.41 -19.56
CA GLN A 53 -5.42 11.02 -20.31
C GLN A 53 -6.42 10.26 -19.45
N ARG A 54 -7.67 10.24 -19.91
CA ARG A 54 -8.72 9.38 -19.37
C ARG A 54 -8.57 7.99 -19.97
N ALA A 55 -8.51 6.97 -19.12
CA ALA A 55 -8.29 5.58 -19.54
C ALA A 55 -8.99 4.61 -18.57
N ILE A 56 -8.99 3.32 -18.94
CA ILE A 56 -9.45 2.22 -18.07
C ILE A 56 -8.21 1.52 -17.51
N VAL A 57 -7.99 1.64 -16.20
CA VAL A 57 -6.95 0.88 -15.50
C VAL A 57 -7.52 -0.49 -15.19
N VAL A 58 -6.83 -1.53 -15.67
CA VAL A 58 -7.23 -2.91 -15.42
C VAL A 58 -6.17 -3.58 -14.56
N GLY A 59 -6.58 -4.05 -13.39
CA GLY A 59 -5.66 -4.64 -12.43
C GLY A 59 -6.38 -5.14 -11.19
N ARG A 60 -5.61 -5.46 -10.16
CA ARG A 60 -6.14 -5.90 -8.87
C ARG A 60 -6.26 -4.72 -7.92
N TYR A 61 -7.43 -4.52 -7.33
CA TYR A 61 -7.62 -3.51 -6.30
C TYR A 61 -7.00 -3.99 -4.98
N ASP A 62 -6.11 -3.18 -4.40
CA ASP A 62 -5.29 -3.55 -3.25
C ASP A 62 -5.25 -2.45 -2.20
N VAL A 63 -5.11 -2.87 -0.95
CA VAL A 63 -4.87 -2.00 0.21
C VAL A 63 -3.64 -2.51 0.93
N GLU A 64 -2.54 -1.79 0.78
CA GLU A 64 -1.24 -2.14 1.35
C GLU A 64 -0.96 -1.36 2.64
N LEU A 65 -0.22 -1.95 3.58
CA LEU A 65 0.37 -1.22 4.69
C LEU A 65 1.58 -0.41 4.17
N VAL A 66 1.62 0.87 4.49
CA VAL A 66 2.82 1.71 4.39
C VAL A 66 3.32 2.01 5.79
N SER A 67 4.62 2.30 5.90
CA SER A 67 5.29 2.68 7.15
C SER A 67 4.40 3.55 8.05
N ALA A 68 4.31 3.17 9.33
CA ALA A 68 3.38 3.70 10.34
C ALA A 68 3.42 5.23 10.52
N HIS A 69 4.47 5.90 10.05
CA HIS A 69 4.66 7.35 10.20
C HIS A 69 3.85 8.23 9.24
N LYS A 70 3.11 7.67 8.26
CA LYS A 70 2.24 8.43 7.35
C LYS A 70 0.76 8.12 7.66
N LYS A 71 -0.02 9.15 8.03
CA LYS A 71 -1.47 9.14 8.35
C LYS A 71 -2.22 7.84 7.97
N GLY A 72 -2.37 6.93 8.94
CA GLY A 72 -3.17 5.70 8.80
C GLY A 72 -2.42 4.49 8.23
N GLY A 73 -1.14 4.64 7.84
CA GLY A 73 -0.24 3.55 7.48
C GLY A 73 -0.75 2.65 6.36
N ARG A 74 -1.63 3.14 5.46
CA ARG A 74 -2.18 2.35 4.36
C ARG A 74 -2.28 3.12 3.05
N LEU A 75 -2.13 2.44 1.92
CA LEU A 75 -2.37 2.97 0.58
C LEU A 75 -3.35 2.08 -0.16
N THR A 76 -4.25 2.72 -0.89
CA THR A 76 -5.16 2.06 -1.81
C THR A 76 -4.59 2.22 -3.22
N SER A 77 -4.45 1.12 -3.95
CA SER A 77 -3.90 1.11 -5.30
C SER A 77 -4.59 0.09 -6.20
N ILE A 78 -4.39 0.23 -7.50
CA ILE A 78 -4.68 -0.80 -8.49
C ILE A 78 -3.33 -1.34 -8.97
N VAL A 79 -3.09 -2.63 -8.70
CA VAL A 79 -1.85 -3.32 -9.07
C VAL A 79 -2.04 -3.91 -10.47
N LEU A 80 -1.21 -3.43 -11.41
CA LEU A 80 -1.20 -3.84 -12.80
C LEU A 80 -0.60 -5.24 -12.99
N ALA A 81 -0.73 -5.80 -14.21
CA ALA A 81 -0.25 -7.15 -14.52
C ALA A 81 1.28 -7.30 -14.37
N ASP A 82 2.03 -6.21 -14.54
CA ASP A 82 3.49 -6.16 -14.36
C ASP A 82 3.92 -5.82 -12.92
N GLY A 83 2.96 -5.78 -11.98
CA GLY A 83 3.22 -5.42 -10.58
C GLY A 83 3.31 -3.92 -10.32
N THR A 84 3.06 -3.06 -11.31
CA THR A 84 3.05 -1.60 -11.09
C THR A 84 1.85 -1.18 -10.24
N HIS A 85 2.09 -0.37 -9.21
CA HIS A 85 1.02 0.21 -8.39
C HIS A 85 0.56 1.54 -9.00
N VAL A 86 -0.74 1.66 -9.28
CA VAL A 86 -1.40 2.92 -9.61
C VAL A 86 -2.19 3.40 -8.40
N TYR A 87 -1.74 4.48 -7.77
CA TYR A 87 -2.28 4.94 -6.49
C TYR A 87 -3.63 5.63 -6.64
N ARG A 88 -4.59 5.21 -5.81
CA ARG A 88 -5.96 5.73 -5.76
C ARG A 88 -6.16 6.67 -4.57
N ALA A 89 -5.70 6.27 -3.39
CA ALA A 89 -5.91 7.05 -2.16
C ALA A 89 -4.92 6.72 -1.05
N TYR A 90 -4.77 7.67 -0.11
CA TYR A 90 -4.01 7.52 1.13
C TYR A 90 -4.93 6.94 2.21
N GLY A 91 -5.08 5.63 2.20
CA GLY A 91 -5.91 4.86 3.11
C GLY A 91 -7.09 4.15 2.42
N PRO A 92 -7.77 3.23 3.12
CA PRO A 92 -8.91 2.51 2.58
C PRO A 92 -10.11 3.44 2.34
N ILE A 93 -10.85 3.21 1.26
CA ILE A 93 -12.11 3.90 0.97
C ILE A 93 -13.26 2.95 1.31
N LYS A 94 -14.11 3.34 2.27
CA LYS A 94 -15.18 2.47 2.81
C LYS A 94 -16.10 1.91 1.72
N ALA A 95 -16.50 2.74 0.76
CA ALA A 95 -17.37 2.33 -0.35
C ALA A 95 -16.68 1.34 -1.32
N GLU A 96 -15.34 1.31 -1.35
CA GLU A 96 -14.56 0.50 -2.27
C GLU A 96 -14.03 -0.79 -1.60
N LEU A 97 -14.34 -1.06 -0.33
CA LEU A 97 -13.80 -2.21 0.42
C LEU A 97 -14.20 -3.58 -0.17
N GLY A 98 -15.34 -3.67 -0.86
CA GLY A 98 -15.77 -4.92 -1.53
C GLY A 98 -14.86 -5.32 -2.69
N PHE A 99 -14.08 -4.38 -3.22
CA PHE A 99 -13.15 -4.62 -4.33
C PHE A 99 -11.79 -5.14 -3.90
N VAL A 100 -11.45 -5.06 -2.61
CA VAL A 100 -10.12 -5.48 -2.11
C VAL A 100 -9.84 -6.94 -2.49
N ASN A 101 -8.66 -7.16 -3.09
CA ASN A 101 -8.21 -8.43 -3.65
C ASN A 101 -8.99 -8.95 -4.87
N ARG A 102 -9.81 -8.12 -5.51
CA ARG A 102 -10.54 -8.45 -6.76
C ARG A 102 -9.88 -7.80 -7.97
N HIS A 103 -10.10 -8.40 -9.14
CA HIS A 103 -9.78 -7.79 -10.43
C HIS A 103 -10.84 -6.76 -10.79
N VAL A 104 -10.40 -5.56 -11.16
CA VAL A 104 -11.26 -4.39 -11.36
C VAL A 104 -10.94 -3.68 -12.67
N ARG A 105 -11.94 -2.94 -13.15
CA ARG A 105 -11.82 -1.92 -14.19
C ARG A 105 -12.10 -0.57 -13.57
N ALA A 106 -11.07 0.26 -13.49
CA ALA A 106 -11.13 1.58 -12.91
C ALA A 106 -11.01 2.64 -14.01
N THR A 107 -12.09 3.35 -14.28
CA THR A 107 -12.09 4.46 -15.24
C THR A 107 -11.71 5.75 -14.53
N GLY A 108 -10.76 6.49 -15.09
CA GLY A 108 -10.36 7.78 -14.54
C GLY A 108 -9.23 8.44 -15.32
N LYS A 109 -8.79 9.59 -14.83
CA LYS A 109 -7.61 10.29 -15.37
C LYS A 109 -6.34 9.74 -14.73
N ILE A 110 -5.39 9.31 -15.57
CA ILE A 110 -4.11 8.74 -15.11
C ILE A 110 -3.04 9.81 -15.13
N THR A 111 -2.17 9.81 -14.13
CA THR A 111 -0.98 10.67 -14.08
C THR A 111 0.23 9.85 -13.68
N SER A 112 1.38 10.05 -14.33
CA SER A 112 2.63 9.32 -14.05
C SER A 112 3.29 9.73 -12.73
N GLY A 113 2.88 10.89 -12.20
CA GLY A 113 3.26 11.40 -10.89
C GLY A 113 2.06 11.97 -10.16
N PRO A 114 2.26 12.57 -8.98
CA PRO A 114 1.18 13.24 -8.27
C PRO A 114 0.60 14.39 -9.10
N PRO A 115 -0.72 14.62 -9.03
CA PRO A 115 -1.35 15.73 -9.75
C PRO A 115 -0.87 17.11 -9.27
N ASP A 116 -0.30 17.19 -8.07
CA ASP A 116 0.41 18.37 -7.54
C ASP A 116 1.79 17.95 -7.00
N PRO A 117 2.90 18.41 -7.62
CA PRO A 117 4.27 18.11 -7.16
C PRO A 117 4.61 18.76 -5.80
N MET A 118 3.83 19.72 -5.30
CA MET A 118 3.99 20.32 -3.98
C MET A 118 3.25 19.57 -2.87
N MET A 119 2.32 18.68 -3.21
CA MET A 119 1.73 17.76 -2.24
C MET A 119 2.73 16.64 -1.96
N GLN A 120 3.13 16.47 -0.69
CA GLN A 120 3.90 15.31 -0.25
C GLN A 120 3.15 14.04 -0.63
N SER A 121 3.56 13.43 -1.72
CA SER A 121 2.84 12.38 -2.40
C SER A 121 3.74 11.15 -2.48
N VAL A 122 3.14 9.98 -2.39
CA VAL A 122 3.79 8.74 -2.76
C VAL A 122 4.27 8.91 -4.19
N GLY A 123 5.59 8.78 -4.41
CA GLY A 123 6.23 9.01 -5.69
C GLY A 123 5.90 7.90 -6.68
N GLY A 124 4.73 7.98 -7.31
CA GLY A 124 4.30 7.03 -8.31
C GLY A 124 3.06 7.45 -9.09
N PRO A 125 2.60 6.60 -10.02
CA PRO A 125 1.44 6.86 -10.83
C PRO A 125 0.16 6.98 -10.00
N HIS A 126 -0.77 7.84 -10.40
CA HIS A 126 -2.06 8.01 -9.73
C HIS A 126 -3.22 7.86 -10.72
N VAL A 127 -4.39 7.54 -10.18
CA VAL A 127 -5.68 7.61 -10.89
C VAL A 127 -6.67 8.49 -10.14
N ALA A 128 -7.16 9.53 -10.82
CA ALA A 128 -8.36 10.25 -10.40
C ALA A 128 -9.58 9.45 -10.85
N LEU A 129 -10.03 8.54 -9.99
CA LEU A 129 -11.10 7.59 -10.26
C LEU A 129 -12.44 8.28 -10.46
N GLU A 130 -13.15 7.88 -11.51
CA GLU A 130 -14.52 8.30 -11.83
C GLU A 130 -15.51 7.13 -11.69
N HIS A 131 -15.08 5.92 -12.04
CA HIS A 131 -15.91 4.72 -12.01
C HIS A 131 -15.06 3.49 -11.69
N LEU A 132 -15.63 2.55 -10.92
CA LEU A 132 -14.98 1.31 -10.51
C LEU A 132 -15.99 0.16 -10.58
N GLU A 133 -15.60 -0.93 -11.23
CA GLU A 133 -16.39 -2.15 -11.36
C GLU A 133 -15.47 -3.38 -11.36
N LEU A 134 -16.06 -4.57 -11.17
CA LEU A 134 -15.32 -5.82 -11.32
C LEU A 134 -14.95 -6.03 -12.79
N GLU A 135 -13.82 -6.69 -13.06
CA GLU A 135 -13.41 -6.97 -14.44
C GLU A 135 -14.42 -7.85 -15.20
N GLU A 136 -15.13 -8.74 -14.49
CA GLU A 136 -16.25 -9.53 -15.01
C GLU A 136 -17.56 -8.74 -15.17
N GLY A 137 -17.57 -7.48 -14.76
CA GLY A 137 -18.73 -6.58 -14.75
C GLY A 137 -19.43 -6.51 -13.39
N GLY A 138 -20.06 -5.37 -13.12
CA GLY A 138 -20.90 -5.17 -11.94
C GLY A 138 -20.14 -4.76 -10.67
N GLN A 139 -20.84 -4.85 -9.54
CA GLN A 139 -20.35 -4.41 -8.23
C GLN A 139 -20.19 -5.61 -7.29
N PRO A 140 -19.12 -5.64 -6.46
CA PRO A 140 -19.00 -6.63 -5.40
C PRO A 140 -20.05 -6.37 -4.31
N PRO A 141 -20.34 -7.37 -3.45
CA PRO A 141 -21.13 -7.12 -2.25
C PRO A 141 -20.46 -6.04 -1.40
N PRO A 142 -21.26 -5.16 -0.76
CA PRO A 142 -20.71 -4.12 0.10
C PRO A 142 -19.96 -4.74 1.29
N ALA A 143 -18.81 -4.14 1.63
CA ALA A 143 -18.02 -4.53 2.79
C ALA A 143 -17.90 -3.34 3.76
N SER A 144 -18.14 -3.60 5.04
CA SER A 144 -18.08 -2.57 6.09
C SER A 144 -16.70 -2.49 6.77
N THR A 145 -15.84 -3.47 6.55
CA THR A 145 -14.51 -3.58 7.18
C THR A 145 -13.48 -4.06 6.16
N LEU A 146 -12.22 -3.67 6.37
CA LEU A 146 -11.11 -4.17 5.57
C LEU A 146 -11.02 -5.70 5.72
N PRO A 147 -10.99 -6.47 4.62
CA PRO A 147 -10.88 -7.92 4.72
C PRO A 147 -9.57 -8.30 5.38
N THR A 148 -9.63 -9.32 6.22
CA THR A 148 -8.45 -9.92 6.84
C THR A 148 -7.55 -10.48 5.73
N PRO A 149 -6.24 -10.20 5.74
CA PRO A 149 -5.33 -10.81 4.78
C PRO A 149 -5.30 -12.33 4.97
N PRO A 150 -4.98 -13.11 3.93
CA PRO A 150 -4.75 -14.55 4.07
C PRO A 150 -3.74 -14.82 5.18
N LEU A 151 -3.95 -15.90 5.93
CA LEU A 151 -3.00 -16.33 6.96
C LEU A 151 -2.24 -17.56 6.45
N ALA A 152 -0.92 -17.47 6.40
CA ALA A 152 -0.06 -18.57 5.98
C ALA A 152 0.91 -18.97 7.09
N SER A 153 1.17 -20.27 7.20
CA SER A 153 2.10 -20.89 8.14
C SER A 153 3.14 -21.78 7.45
N THR A 154 3.07 -21.92 6.13
CA THR A 154 4.01 -22.69 5.29
C THR A 154 4.42 -21.92 4.04
N GLU A 155 5.53 -22.31 3.41
CA GLU A 155 5.97 -21.75 2.13
C GLU A 155 4.94 -22.00 1.02
N ALA A 156 4.34 -23.18 0.98
CA ALA A 156 3.33 -23.54 -0.01
C ALA A 156 2.09 -22.63 0.07
N GLU A 157 1.72 -22.18 1.27
CA GLU A 157 0.63 -21.21 1.47
C GLU A 157 1.07 -19.78 1.13
N LEU A 158 2.34 -19.42 1.34
CA LEU A 158 2.83 -18.05 1.06
C LEU A 158 3.03 -17.75 -0.42
N LEU A 159 3.62 -18.68 -1.17
CA LEU A 159 4.06 -18.45 -2.55
C LEU A 159 2.94 -17.99 -3.50
N PRO A 160 1.71 -18.53 -3.43
CA PRO A 160 0.58 -18.03 -4.24
C PRO A 160 0.22 -16.56 -3.98
N HIS A 161 0.72 -15.99 -2.88
CA HIS A 161 0.49 -14.60 -2.49
C HIS A 161 1.72 -13.70 -2.70
N SER A 162 2.73 -14.13 -3.46
CA SER A 162 3.86 -13.28 -3.83
C SER A 162 3.41 -11.92 -4.39
N GLY A 163 3.97 -10.84 -3.87
CA GLY A 163 3.61 -9.46 -4.19
C GLY A 163 2.28 -9.00 -3.57
N ARG A 164 1.71 -9.76 -2.62
CA ARG A 164 0.43 -9.44 -1.97
C ARG A 164 0.60 -9.33 -0.47
N TRP A 165 -0.38 -8.65 0.12
CA TRP A 165 -0.52 -8.55 1.56
C TRP A 165 -0.93 -9.89 2.17
N ILE A 166 -0.19 -10.32 3.19
CA ILE A 166 -0.38 -11.60 3.87
C ILE A 166 -0.08 -11.49 5.36
N ALA A 167 -0.80 -12.25 6.18
CA ALA A 167 -0.44 -12.54 7.55
C ALA A 167 0.42 -13.81 7.59
N LEU A 168 1.65 -13.66 8.04
CA LEU A 168 2.61 -14.73 8.27
C LEU A 168 2.50 -15.20 9.72
N HIS A 169 2.35 -16.50 9.97
CA HIS A 169 2.43 -17.08 11.30
C HIS A 169 3.58 -18.07 11.43
N GLY A 170 4.47 -17.84 12.39
CA GLY A 170 5.65 -18.67 12.63
C GLY A 170 6.36 -18.30 13.93
N ALA A 171 7.43 -19.02 14.26
CA ALA A 171 8.24 -18.75 15.44
C ALA A 171 9.39 -17.79 15.12
N VAL A 172 9.64 -16.79 15.96
CA VAL A 172 10.82 -15.93 15.82
C VAL A 172 12.08 -16.77 16.08
N ASP A 173 12.95 -16.85 15.09
CA ASP A 173 14.15 -17.69 15.12
C ASP A 173 15.38 -16.86 15.48
N THR A 174 15.74 -15.90 14.63
CA THR A 174 16.94 -15.06 14.81
C THR A 174 16.65 -13.62 14.49
N ILE A 175 17.35 -12.70 15.16
CA ILE A 175 17.29 -11.26 14.90
C ILE A 175 18.69 -10.78 14.57
N THR A 176 18.83 -10.06 13.46
CA THR A 176 20.10 -9.46 13.02
C THR A 176 19.92 -7.95 12.96
N VAL A 177 20.60 -7.21 13.84
CA VAL A 177 20.56 -5.74 13.84
C VAL A 177 21.28 -5.23 12.59
N THR A 178 20.55 -4.53 11.72
CA THR A 178 21.09 -3.97 10.47
C THR A 178 21.52 -2.53 10.66
N SER A 179 20.68 -1.73 11.32
CA SER A 179 20.95 -0.32 11.62
C SER A 179 20.08 0.10 12.81
N ALA A 180 20.66 0.15 14.01
CA ALA A 180 19.90 0.45 15.23
C ALA A 180 18.95 1.67 15.06
N PRO A 181 17.66 1.57 15.44
CA PRO A 181 17.01 0.46 16.14
C PRO A 181 16.36 -0.60 15.22
N TRP A 182 16.76 -0.67 13.95
CA TRP A 182 16.17 -1.56 12.94
C TRP A 182 16.97 -2.86 12.77
N ALA A 183 16.24 -3.95 12.54
CA ALA A 183 16.78 -5.29 12.36
C ALA A 183 16.07 -6.04 11.22
N THR A 184 16.70 -7.13 10.78
CA THR A 184 16.07 -8.20 10.01
C THR A 184 15.73 -9.35 10.96
N VAL A 185 14.48 -9.80 10.94
CA VAL A 185 14.01 -10.90 11.80
C VAL A 185 13.69 -12.12 10.96
N ALA A 186 14.31 -13.26 11.25
CA ALA A 186 13.94 -14.53 10.65
C ALA A 186 12.78 -15.14 11.44
N VAL A 187 11.67 -15.39 10.76
CA VAL A 187 10.51 -16.12 11.27
C VAL A 187 10.51 -17.50 10.63
N ARG A 188 10.55 -18.55 11.45
CA ARG A 188 10.49 -19.94 11.03
C ARG A 188 9.04 -20.43 10.97
N LEU A 189 8.64 -20.88 9.79
CA LEU A 189 7.35 -21.45 9.47
C LEU A 189 7.20 -22.88 10.00
N SER A 190 5.99 -23.41 9.97
CA SER A 190 5.71 -24.77 10.48
C SER A 190 6.36 -25.88 9.66
N ASP A 191 6.69 -25.62 8.39
CA ASP A 191 7.44 -26.52 7.51
C ASP A 191 8.97 -26.35 7.63
N GLY A 192 9.43 -25.50 8.57
CA GLY A 192 10.85 -25.22 8.82
C GLY A 192 11.45 -24.15 7.90
N LYS A 193 10.71 -23.64 6.91
CA LYS A 193 11.20 -22.55 6.05
C LYS A 193 11.37 -21.26 6.86
N ARG A 194 12.35 -20.44 6.50
CA ARG A 194 12.55 -19.10 7.07
C ARG A 194 12.02 -18.03 6.12
N VAL A 195 11.33 -17.06 6.71
CA VAL A 195 10.93 -15.81 6.07
C VAL A 195 11.59 -14.66 6.83
N TYR A 196 12.18 -13.72 6.10
CA TYR A 196 12.93 -12.61 6.68
C TYR A 196 12.08 -11.34 6.65
N VAL A 197 11.74 -10.85 7.83
CA VAL A 197 11.02 -9.61 8.03
C VAL A 197 12.03 -8.46 8.03
N GLU A 198 11.86 -7.50 7.13
CA GLU A 198 12.80 -6.39 6.94
C GLU A 198 12.38 -5.13 7.68
N SER A 199 13.38 -4.33 8.09
CA SER A 199 13.15 -3.05 8.79
C SER A 199 12.27 -3.21 10.02
N ALA A 200 12.39 -4.35 10.72
CA ALA A 200 11.70 -4.62 11.96
C ALA A 200 12.29 -3.76 13.08
N TYR A 201 11.43 -3.17 13.92
CA TYR A 201 11.88 -2.39 15.07
C TYR A 201 12.38 -3.34 16.18
N GLU A 202 13.69 -3.45 16.33
CA GLU A 202 14.36 -4.46 17.16
C GLU A 202 13.80 -4.56 18.59
N PRO A 203 13.52 -3.46 19.32
CA PRO A 203 13.02 -3.54 20.69
C PRO A 203 11.67 -4.26 20.83
N GLU A 204 10.82 -4.26 19.79
CA GLU A 204 9.54 -4.98 19.79
C GLU A 204 9.70 -6.47 19.53
N TRP A 205 10.71 -6.85 18.75
CA TRP A 205 10.89 -8.23 18.28
C TRP A 205 11.80 -9.05 19.19
N THR A 206 12.81 -8.44 19.82
CA THR A 206 13.75 -9.13 20.70
C THR A 206 13.10 -9.91 21.85
N PRO A 207 12.07 -9.39 22.55
CA PRO A 207 11.36 -10.15 23.58
C PRO A 207 10.56 -11.36 23.05
N LEU A 208 10.48 -11.52 21.73
CA LEU A 208 9.66 -12.54 21.06
C LEU A 208 10.49 -13.70 20.50
N VAL A 209 11.82 -13.69 20.60
CA VAL A 209 12.68 -14.80 20.17
C VAL A 209 12.20 -16.13 20.79
N GLY A 210 12.02 -17.14 19.94
CA GLY A 210 11.49 -18.46 20.28
C GLY A 210 9.96 -18.55 20.38
N LYS A 211 9.23 -17.43 20.36
CA LYS A 211 7.76 -17.41 20.46
C LYS A 211 7.11 -17.46 19.08
N ALA A 212 5.92 -18.06 19.03
CA ALA A 212 5.04 -17.96 17.87
C ALA A 212 4.45 -16.55 17.78
N VAL A 213 4.46 -15.98 16.58
CA VAL A 213 3.94 -14.64 16.28
C VAL A 213 3.18 -14.66 14.96
N THR A 214 2.26 -13.71 14.81
CA THR A 214 1.75 -13.28 13.51
C THR A 214 2.36 -11.94 13.14
N ALA A 215 2.90 -11.85 11.93
CA ALA A 215 3.40 -10.61 11.34
C ALA A 215 2.72 -10.40 10.00
N ILE A 216 2.42 -9.15 9.68
CA ILE A 216 1.69 -8.81 8.46
C ILE A 216 2.58 -8.00 7.55
N GLY A 217 2.59 -8.27 6.25
CA GLY A 217 3.37 -7.50 5.28
C GLY A 217 3.16 -7.97 3.84
N VAL A 218 3.98 -7.48 2.93
CA VAL A 218 4.00 -7.91 1.53
C VAL A 218 5.08 -8.98 1.37
N ILE A 219 4.68 -10.18 0.96
CA ILE A 219 5.62 -11.28 0.73
C ILE A 219 6.28 -11.11 -0.65
N ARG A 220 7.61 -11.21 -0.69
CA ARG A 220 8.40 -11.15 -1.93
C ARG A 220 9.46 -12.24 -1.92
N LYS A 221 9.82 -12.71 -3.10
CA LYS A 221 10.96 -13.59 -3.28
C LYS A 221 12.18 -12.75 -3.64
N ASP A 222 13.24 -12.88 -2.86
CA ASP A 222 14.57 -12.42 -3.25
C ASP A 222 15.21 -13.51 -4.08
N ASP A 223 15.26 -13.31 -5.40
CA ASP A 223 15.81 -14.30 -6.33
C ASP A 223 17.34 -14.44 -6.18
N ALA A 224 18.05 -13.41 -5.74
CA ALA A 224 19.50 -13.45 -5.56
C ALA A 224 19.89 -14.23 -4.30
N ALA A 225 19.14 -14.03 -3.22
CA ALA A 225 19.36 -14.74 -1.95
C ALA A 225 18.59 -16.07 -1.86
N HIS A 226 17.73 -16.38 -2.84
CA HIS A 226 16.75 -17.47 -2.78
C HIS A 226 15.92 -17.47 -1.48
N ALA A 227 15.61 -16.28 -0.98
CA ALA A 227 14.97 -16.06 0.32
C ALA A 227 13.54 -15.53 0.15
N LEU A 228 12.69 -15.84 1.12
CA LEU A 228 11.38 -15.21 1.25
C LEU A 228 11.49 -14.02 2.19
N MET A 229 11.03 -12.86 1.75
CA MET A 229 11.11 -11.62 2.51
C MET A 229 9.70 -11.08 2.77
N LEU A 230 9.46 -10.58 3.98
CA LEU A 230 8.23 -9.88 4.36
C LEU A 230 8.56 -8.39 4.52
N GLY A 231 8.12 -7.58 3.55
CA GLY A 231 8.33 -6.14 3.55
C GLY A 231 7.16 -5.38 4.20
N GLY A 232 7.45 -4.19 4.74
CA GLY A 232 6.42 -3.28 5.24
C GLY A 232 5.70 -3.76 6.51
N SER A 233 6.35 -4.61 7.31
CA SER A 233 5.70 -5.17 8.48
C SER A 233 5.56 -4.17 9.63
N GLY A 234 4.36 -4.08 10.19
CA GLY A 234 4.13 -3.45 11.48
C GLY A 234 4.60 -4.31 12.66
N SER A 235 4.29 -3.87 13.87
CA SER A 235 4.54 -4.63 15.10
C SER A 235 3.88 -6.02 15.03
N PRO A 236 4.58 -7.09 15.45
CA PRO A 236 4.03 -8.43 15.45
C PRO A 236 3.04 -8.62 16.60
N CYS A 237 2.15 -9.59 16.47
CA CYS A 237 1.25 -10.03 17.52
C CYS A 237 1.70 -11.40 18.02
N VAL A 238 1.63 -11.63 19.32
CA VAL A 238 1.95 -12.94 19.89
C VAL A 238 0.87 -13.96 19.52
N GLY A 239 1.29 -15.16 19.13
CA GLY A 239 0.38 -16.23 18.74
C GLY A 239 -0.16 -16.10 17.31
N ARG A 240 -1.26 -16.81 17.04
CA ARG A 240 -1.89 -16.89 15.72
C ARG A 240 -3.02 -15.86 15.62
N GLU A 241 -2.69 -14.63 15.26
CA GLU A 241 -3.66 -13.53 15.16
C GLU A 241 -3.87 -13.02 13.73
N PRO A 242 -4.92 -13.49 13.00
CA PRO A 242 -5.15 -13.14 11.60
C PRO A 242 -5.30 -11.63 11.34
N ARG A 243 -5.76 -10.88 12.34
CA ARG A 243 -6.01 -9.43 12.25
C ARG A 243 -4.89 -8.58 12.85
N CYS A 244 -3.70 -9.15 13.02
CA CYS A 244 -2.58 -8.45 13.62
C CYS A 244 -2.28 -7.09 12.94
N GLY A 245 -2.16 -6.00 13.68
CA GLY A 245 -1.89 -4.67 13.11
C GLY A 245 -3.01 -4.12 12.21
N MET A 246 -4.22 -4.70 12.26
CA MET A 246 -5.39 -4.20 11.54
C MET A 246 -6.24 -3.22 12.36
N ASP A 247 -5.96 -3.04 13.65
CA ASP A 247 -6.74 -2.17 14.53
C ASP A 247 -6.71 -0.70 14.04
N GLY A 248 -7.88 -0.03 14.09
CA GLY A 248 -8.08 1.33 13.59
C GLY A 248 -8.50 1.46 12.12
N ALA A 249 -8.93 0.37 11.47
CA ALA A 249 -9.55 0.37 10.13
C ALA A 249 -11.09 0.48 10.18
#